data_AF-A0A6N0BTU8-F1
#
_entry.id   AF-A0A6N0BTU8-F1
#
_cell.length_a   1.000
_cell.length_b   1.000
_cell.length_c   1.000
_cell.angle_alpha   90.00
_cell.angle_beta   90.00
_cell.angle_gamma   90.00
#
_symmetry.space_group_name_H-M   'P 1'
#
loop_
_entity.id
_entity.type
_entity.pdbx_description
1 polymer ?
#
loop_
_entity_poly.entity_id
_entity_poly.type
_entity_poly.pdbx_seq_one_letter_code
_entity_poly.pdbx_strand_id
1 'polypeptide(L)'
;MTCFEILSALANIATAAAVGVAAWQLVLAKRQAITSFEDSFAKEYRDLASKLPTKALLGEPLDNEEYSTHFDEMYHYFDLCNEQAFLHKAGRISDETWKFWRDGIQTNLNRPAFERAWSEIAEKANDDFSELKALFPPKPYAAQTVAAAAAPYGKS
;
A
#
# COMPACT_ATOMS: atom_id res chain seq x y z
N MET A 1 45.77 -0.04 -44.96
CA MET A 1 44.66 -0.70 -44.24
C MET A 1 44.10 -1.76 -45.15
N THR A 2 44.14 -3.03 -44.73
CA THR A 2 43.56 -4.11 -45.53
C THR A 2 42.04 -4.13 -45.33
N CYS A 3 41.27 -4.58 -46.33
CA CYS A 3 39.80 -4.68 -46.20
C CYS A 3 39.35 -5.48 -44.97
N PHE A 4 40.17 -6.44 -44.54
CA PHE A 4 39.93 -7.25 -43.35
C PHE A 4 39.95 -6.43 -42.04
N GLU A 5 40.89 -5.49 -41.91
CA GLU A 5 40.97 -4.61 -40.73
C GLU A 5 39.72 -3.71 -40.63
N ILE A 6 39.26 -3.17 -41.76
CA ILE A 6 38.04 -2.34 -41.81
C ILE A 6 36.82 -3.17 -41.39
N LEU A 7 36.68 -4.40 -41.88
CA LEU A 7 35.58 -5.30 -41.51
C LEU A 7 35.61 -5.65 -40.01
N SER A 8 36.79 -5.93 -39.46
CA SER A 8 36.92 -6.24 -38.03
C SER A 8 36.57 -5.04 -37.15
N ALA A 9 36.97 -3.83 -37.54
CA ALA A 9 36.65 -2.61 -36.82
C ALA A 9 35.13 -2.34 -36.85
N LEU A 10 34.48 -2.49 -38.00
CA LEU A 10 33.04 -2.35 -38.13
C LEU A 10 32.28 -3.39 -37.30
N ALA A 11 32.73 -4.64 -37.28
CA ALA A 11 32.15 -5.69 -36.45
C ALA A 11 32.23 -5.35 -34.95
N ASN A 12 33.40 -4.89 -34.48
CA ASN A 12 33.57 -4.49 -33.08
C ASN A 12 32.67 -3.31 -32.69
N ILE A 13 32.51 -2.32 -33.58
CA ILE A 13 31.57 -1.20 -33.38
C ILE A 13 30.14 -1.72 -33.29
N ALA A 14 29.73 -2.63 -34.18
CA ALA A 14 28.40 -3.23 -34.17
C ALA A 14 28.15 -4.03 -32.88
N THR A 15 29.13 -4.80 -32.40
CA THR A 15 29.03 -5.53 -31.13
C THR A 15 28.89 -4.57 -29.96
N ALA A 16 29.71 -3.51 -29.89
CA ALA A 16 29.62 -2.51 -28.83
C ALA A 16 28.26 -1.81 -28.83
N ALA A 17 27.74 -1.46 -30.01
CA ALA A 17 26.39 -0.90 -30.16
C ALA A 17 25.31 -1.87 -29.69
N ALA A 18 25.39 -3.15 -30.07
CA ALA A 18 24.45 -4.17 -29.65
C ALA A 18 24.44 -4.37 -28.12
N VAL A 19 25.62 -4.39 -27.48
CA VAL A 19 25.73 -4.44 -26.02
C VAL A 19 25.12 -3.19 -25.37
N GLY A 20 25.34 -2.01 -25.94
CA GLY A 20 24.71 -0.77 -25.49
C GLY A 20 23.18 -0.81 -25.56
N VAL A 21 22.63 -1.30 -26.67
CA VAL A 21 21.18 -1.51 -26.83
C VAL A 21 20.66 -2.53 -25.82
N ALA A 22 21.35 -3.65 -25.62
CA ALA A 22 20.94 -4.68 -24.65
C ALA A 22 20.93 -4.14 -23.21
N ALA A 23 21.95 -3.37 -22.82
CA ALA A 23 21.99 -2.73 -21.51
C ALA A 23 20.83 -1.74 -21.33
N TRP A 24 20.50 -0.95 -22.35
CA TRP A 24 19.35 -0.06 -22.32
C TRP A 24 18.01 -0.80 -22.22
N GLN A 25 17.86 -1.91 -22.95
CA GLN A 25 16.69 -2.78 -22.87
C GLN A 25 16.49 -3.36 -21.46
N LEU A 26 17.56 -3.78 -20.77
CA LEU A 26 17.49 -4.25 -19.39
C LEU A 26 16.99 -3.17 -18.42
N VAL A 27 17.45 -1.93 -18.61
CA VAL A 27 16.99 -0.80 -17.80
C VAL A 27 15.50 -0.53 -18.04
N LEU A 28 15.05 -0.56 -19.30
CA LEU A 28 13.64 -0.36 -19.64
C LEU A 28 12.76 -1.48 -19.08
N ALA A 29 13.19 -2.74 -19.22
CA ALA A 29 12.49 -3.90 -18.70
C ALA A 29 12.34 -3.83 -17.17
N LYS A 30 13.40 -3.42 -16.44
CA LYS A 30 13.33 -3.20 -15.00
C LYS A 30 12.29 -2.13 -14.64
N ARG A 31 12.28 -1.00 -15.36
CA ARG A 31 11.30 0.08 -15.12
C ARG A 31 9.87 -0.42 -15.33
N GLN A 32 9.62 -1.12 -16.44
CA GLN A 32 8.31 -1.69 -16.74
C GLN A 32 7.86 -2.71 -15.69
N ALA A 33 8.78 -3.54 -15.19
CA ALA A 33 8.49 -4.50 -14.12
C ALA A 33 8.07 -3.80 -12.81
N ILE A 34 8.75 -2.71 -12.45
CA ILE A 34 8.39 -1.91 -11.27
C ILE A 34 7.00 -1.28 -11.46
N THR A 35 6.74 -0.63 -12.60
CA THR A 35 5.42 -0.03 -12.88
C THR A 35 4.31 -1.07 -12.84
N SER A 36 4.50 -2.22 -13.48
CA SER A 36 3.50 -3.30 -13.48
C SER A 36 3.25 -3.88 -12.07
N PHE A 37 4.28 -3.89 -11.22
CA PHE A 37 4.15 -4.31 -9.83
C PHE A 37 3.41 -3.28 -8.99
N GLU A 38 3.68 -1.99 -9.18
CA GLU A 38 2.93 -0.91 -8.51
C GLU A 38 1.46 -0.89 -8.95
N ASP A 39 1.19 -1.13 -10.24
CA ASP A 39 -0.16 -1.22 -10.80
C ASP A 39 -0.98 -2.37 -10.22
N SER A 40 -0.34 -3.50 -9.84
CA SER A 40 -1.05 -4.61 -9.21
C SER A 40 -1.56 -4.23 -7.82
N PHE A 41 -0.76 -3.50 -7.03
CA PHE A 41 -1.20 -2.94 -5.75
C PHE A 41 -2.29 -1.87 -5.91
N ALA A 42 -2.18 -1.02 -6.93
CA ALA A 42 -3.23 -0.04 -7.22
C ALA A 42 -4.56 -0.72 -7.59
N LYS A 43 -4.50 -1.87 -8.27
CA LYS A 43 -5.69 -2.68 -8.56
C LYS A 43 -6.25 -3.33 -7.30
N GLU A 44 -5.41 -3.99 -6.50
CA GLU A 44 -5.82 -4.62 -5.24
C GLU A 44 -6.46 -3.61 -4.28
N TYR A 45 -5.88 -2.42 -4.17
CA TYR A 45 -6.46 -1.31 -3.43
C TYR A 45 -7.85 -0.94 -3.94
N ARG A 46 -8.07 -0.83 -5.27
CA ARG A 46 -9.38 -0.50 -5.82
C ARG A 46 -10.42 -1.59 -5.56
N ASP A 47 -10.02 -2.85 -5.71
CA ASP A 47 -10.87 -4.01 -5.44
C ASP A 47 -11.29 -4.05 -3.97
N LEU A 48 -10.36 -3.76 -3.06
CA LEU A 48 -10.64 -3.65 -1.62
C LEU A 48 -11.48 -2.40 -1.27
N ALA A 49 -11.12 -1.24 -1.81
CA ALA A 49 -11.81 0.02 -1.54
C ALA A 49 -13.28 -0.02 -1.98
N SER A 50 -13.61 -0.81 -3.01
CA SER A 50 -15.00 -1.03 -3.45
C SER A 50 -15.88 -1.75 -2.42
N LYS A 51 -15.27 -2.43 -1.45
CA LYS A 51 -15.95 -3.16 -0.36
C LYS A 51 -16.00 -2.37 0.94
N LEU A 52 -15.14 -1.35 1.07
CA LEU A 52 -15.14 -0.45 2.21
C LEU A 52 -16.40 0.43 2.20
N PRO A 53 -16.97 0.73 3.38
CA PRO A 53 -18.17 1.54 3.46
C PRO A 53 -17.88 2.97 2.98
N THR A 54 -18.65 3.45 2.00
CA THR A 54 -18.48 4.80 1.43
C THR A 54 -18.55 5.89 2.49
N LYS A 55 -19.39 5.75 3.52
CA LYS A 55 -19.43 6.66 4.66
C LYS A 55 -18.06 6.84 5.31
N ALA A 56 -17.37 5.73 5.60
CA ALA A 56 -16.01 5.77 6.15
C ALA A 56 -15.03 6.42 5.17
N LEU A 57 -15.16 6.16 3.86
CA LEU A 57 -14.34 6.80 2.82
C LEU A 57 -14.61 8.31 2.66
N LEU A 58 -15.77 8.80 3.08
CA LEU A 58 -16.11 10.22 3.07
C LEU A 58 -15.83 10.91 4.41
N GLY A 59 -15.38 10.16 5.42
CA GLY A 59 -15.08 10.69 6.75
C GLY A 59 -16.29 10.77 7.68
N GLU A 60 -17.42 10.18 7.29
CA GLU A 60 -18.58 10.02 8.15
C GLU A 60 -18.33 8.92 9.19
N PRO A 61 -18.84 9.06 10.42
CA PRO A 61 -18.78 7.99 11.41
C PRO A 61 -19.66 6.82 10.97
N LEU A 62 -19.25 5.60 11.35
CA LEU A 62 -20.08 4.40 11.26
C LEU A 62 -20.71 4.13 12.61
N ASP A 63 -21.95 3.66 12.62
CA ASP A 63 -22.51 3.07 13.83
C ASP A 63 -21.85 1.70 14.14
N ASN A 64 -22.23 1.07 15.25
CA ASN A 64 -21.58 -0.17 15.67
C ASN A 64 -21.90 -1.37 14.78
N GLU A 65 -23.08 -1.40 14.15
CA GLU A 65 -23.48 -2.50 13.27
C GLU A 65 -22.76 -2.37 11.92
N GLU A 66 -22.75 -1.17 11.35
CA GLU A 66 -21.99 -0.84 10.13
C GLU A 66 -20.48 -1.10 10.34
N TYR A 67 -19.94 -0.65 11.47
CA TYR A 67 -18.54 -0.86 11.81
C TYR A 67 -18.20 -2.35 11.94
N SER A 68 -19.00 -3.12 12.69
CA SER A 68 -18.75 -4.54 12.87
C SER A 68 -18.89 -5.32 11.57
N THR A 69 -19.80 -4.91 10.68
CA THR A 69 -20.01 -5.56 9.37
C THR A 69 -18.83 -5.37 8.43
N HIS A 70 -18.12 -4.25 8.53
CA HIS A 70 -17.03 -3.88 7.63
C HIS A 70 -15.63 -3.96 8.27
N PHE A 71 -15.53 -4.50 9.49
CA PHE A 71 -14.27 -4.55 10.22
C PHE A 71 -13.22 -5.39 9.51
N ASP A 72 -13.61 -6.50 8.91
CA ASP A 72 -12.71 -7.40 8.18
C ASP A 72 -12.13 -6.72 6.93
N GLU A 73 -12.92 -5.95 6.17
CA GLU A 73 -12.40 -5.16 5.05
C GLU A 73 -11.44 -4.06 5.51
N MET A 74 -11.70 -3.44 6.67
CA MET A 74 -10.76 -2.48 7.26
C MET A 74 -9.45 -3.16 7.69
N TYR A 75 -9.51 -4.38 8.23
CA TYR A 75 -8.31 -5.16 8.54
C TYR A 75 -7.48 -5.43 7.28
N HIS A 76 -8.10 -5.93 6.22
CA HIS A 76 -7.42 -6.14 4.94
C HIS A 76 -6.84 -4.85 4.36
N TYR A 77 -7.47 -3.70 4.62
CA TYR A 77 -6.93 -2.41 4.19
C TYR A 77 -5.62 -2.08 4.90
N PHE A 78 -5.55 -2.27 6.22
CA PHE A 78 -4.30 -2.05 6.95
C PHE A 78 -3.22 -3.07 6.58
N ASP A 79 -3.61 -4.30 6.24
CA ASP A 79 -2.67 -5.36 5.86
C ASP A 79 -1.97 -5.00 4.54
N LEU A 80 -2.77 -4.58 3.55
CA LEU A 80 -2.27 -4.02 2.29
C LEU A 80 -1.36 -2.81 2.52
N CYS A 81 -1.75 -1.88 3.40
CA CYS A 81 -0.95 -0.71 3.71
C CYS A 81 0.40 -1.07 4.38
N ASN A 82 0.41 -2.09 5.24
CA ASN A 82 1.61 -2.57 5.87
C ASN A 82 2.56 -3.25 4.87
N GLU A 83 2.02 -4.08 3.98
CA GLU A 83 2.81 -4.70 2.91
C GLU A 83 3.42 -3.64 2.00
N GLN A 84 2.65 -2.62 1.60
CA GLN A 84 3.16 -1.49 0.81
C GLN A 84 4.29 -0.75 1.52
N ALA A 85 4.18 -0.51 2.83
CA ALA A 85 5.24 0.11 3.63
C ALA A 85 6.50 -0.75 3.69
N PHE A 86 6.35 -2.07 3.89
CA PHE A 86 7.45 -3.03 3.87
C PHE A 86 8.16 -3.06 2.50
N LEU A 87 7.40 -3.12 1.41
CA LEU A 87 7.93 -3.18 0.06
C LEU A 87 8.64 -1.89 -0.35
N HIS A 88 8.16 -0.73 0.10
CA HIS A 88 8.89 0.53 -0.06
C HIS A 88 10.22 0.51 0.70
N LYS A 89 10.20 0.11 1.97
CA LYS A 89 11.42 -0.05 2.79
C LYS A 89 12.42 -1.01 2.16
N ALA A 90 11.94 -2.05 1.46
CA ALA A 90 12.74 -3.00 0.71
C ALA A 90 13.22 -2.49 -0.68
N GLY A 91 12.87 -1.27 -1.08
CA GLY A 91 13.25 -0.67 -2.37
C GLY A 91 12.52 -1.26 -3.59
N ARG A 92 11.37 -1.90 -3.38
CA ARG A 92 10.56 -2.54 -4.45
C ARG A 92 9.46 -1.63 -5.00
N ILE A 93 9.13 -0.55 -4.28
CA ILE A 93 8.24 0.52 -4.71
C ILE A 93 9.07 1.78 -4.86
N SER A 94 8.81 2.55 -5.90
CA SER A 94 9.46 3.83 -6.13
C SER A 94 9.08 4.87 -5.08
N ASP A 95 10.01 5.77 -4.76
CA ASP A 95 9.76 6.85 -3.78
C ASP A 95 8.61 7.77 -4.19
N GLU A 96 8.43 7.98 -5.50
CA GLU A 96 7.35 8.78 -6.06
C GLU A 96 5.99 8.14 -5.76
N THR A 97 5.81 6.87 -6.14
CA THR A 97 4.58 6.11 -5.89
C THR A 97 4.31 5.99 -4.39
N TRP A 98 5.32 5.69 -3.59
CA TRP A 98 5.19 5.58 -2.14
C TRP A 98 4.71 6.88 -1.49
N LYS A 99 5.23 8.04 -1.93
CA LYS A 99 4.78 9.33 -1.40
C LYS A 99 3.27 9.50 -1.58
N PHE A 100 2.74 9.22 -2.78
CA PHE A 100 1.30 9.32 -3.04
C PHE A 100 0.49 8.34 -2.19
N TRP A 101 0.94 7.09 -2.07
CA TRP A 101 0.24 6.07 -1.28
C TRP A 101 0.22 6.43 0.19
N ARG A 102 1.38 6.78 0.77
CA ARG A 102 1.51 7.19 2.17
C ARG A 102 0.60 8.37 2.51
N ASP A 103 0.52 9.37 1.64
CA ASP A 103 -0.34 10.55 1.86
C ASP A 103 -1.84 10.16 1.83
N GLY A 104 -2.21 9.20 0.96
CA GLY A 104 -3.56 8.61 0.93
C GLY A 104 -3.88 7.78 2.18
N ILE A 105 -2.93 6.97 2.66
CA ILE A 105 -3.04 6.19 3.90
C ILE A 105 -3.25 7.11 5.10
N GLN A 106 -2.44 8.16 5.21
CA GLN A 106 -2.57 9.17 6.26
C GLN A 106 -3.96 9.84 6.23
N THR A 107 -4.46 10.14 5.03
CA THR A 107 -5.80 10.75 4.85
C THR A 107 -6.89 9.81 5.35
N ASN A 108 -6.84 8.52 4.98
CA ASN A 108 -7.80 7.53 5.44
C ASN A 108 -7.71 7.34 6.97
N LEU A 109 -6.51 7.19 7.53
CA LEU A 109 -6.28 7.03 8.97
C LEU A 109 -6.76 8.22 9.81
N ASN A 110 -6.87 9.41 9.23
CA ASN A 110 -7.42 10.58 9.91
C ASN A 110 -8.96 10.58 9.96
N ARG A 111 -9.63 9.63 9.28
CA ARG A 111 -11.10 9.52 9.29
C ARG A 111 -11.56 8.71 10.51
N PRO A 112 -12.72 9.04 11.10
CA PRO A 112 -13.15 8.45 12.38
C PRO A 112 -13.22 6.91 12.38
N ALA A 113 -13.81 6.32 11.33
CA ALA A 113 -13.98 4.87 11.26
C ALA A 113 -12.65 4.13 11.09
N PHE A 114 -11.75 4.65 10.25
CA PHE A 114 -10.42 4.09 10.05
C PHE A 114 -9.53 4.25 11.27
N GLU A 115 -9.57 5.40 11.94
CA GLU A 115 -8.80 5.60 13.17
C GLU A 115 -9.25 4.62 14.25
N ARG A 116 -10.56 4.48 14.46
CA ARG A 116 -11.11 3.50 15.40
C ARG A 116 -10.65 2.08 15.07
N ALA A 117 -10.78 1.66 13.82
CA ALA A 117 -10.33 0.33 13.37
C ALA A 117 -8.82 0.15 13.51
N TRP A 118 -8.03 1.14 13.14
CA TRP A 118 -6.58 1.05 13.27
C TRP A 118 -6.14 0.90 14.72
N SER A 119 -6.71 1.71 15.63
CA SER A 119 -6.41 1.63 17.05
C SER A 119 -6.83 0.28 17.65
N GLU A 120 -8.00 -0.25 17.27
CA GLU A 120 -8.48 -1.56 17.72
C GLU A 120 -7.64 -2.72 17.17
N ILE A 121 -7.29 -2.69 15.88
CA ILE A 121 -6.50 -3.74 15.24
C ILE A 121 -5.07 -3.72 15.77
N ALA A 122 -4.45 -2.55 15.87
CA ALA A 122 -3.07 -2.44 16.30
C ALA A 122 -2.87 -2.90 17.77
N GLU A 123 -3.88 -2.70 18.63
CA GLU A 123 -3.90 -3.24 19.99
C GLU A 123 -4.03 -4.77 20.02
N LYS A 124 -4.93 -5.34 19.20
CA LYS A 124 -5.18 -6.79 19.18
C LYS A 124 -4.10 -7.59 18.44
N ALA A 125 -3.45 -6.99 17.47
CA ALA A 125 -2.56 -7.68 16.53
C ALA A 125 -1.10 -7.85 17.02
N ASN A 126 -0.80 -7.64 18.31
CA ASN A 126 0.53 -7.80 18.90
C ASN A 126 1.66 -7.16 18.05
N ASP A 127 2.63 -7.95 17.56
CA ASP A 127 3.78 -7.50 16.76
C ASP A 127 3.49 -7.39 15.24
N ASP A 128 2.29 -7.74 14.78
CA ASP A 128 1.92 -7.58 13.38
C ASP A 128 1.78 -6.10 13.02
N PHE A 129 1.85 -5.79 11.72
CA PHE A 129 1.78 -4.43 11.17
C PHE A 129 2.94 -3.50 11.58
N SER A 130 4.14 -4.05 11.77
CA SER A 130 5.29 -3.30 12.31
C SER A 130 5.66 -2.06 11.50
N GLU A 131 5.62 -2.16 10.17
CA GLU A 131 5.96 -1.07 9.26
C GLU A 131 4.90 0.03 9.29
N LEU A 132 3.63 -0.34 9.29
CA LEU A 132 2.53 0.62 9.36
C LEU A 132 2.48 1.30 10.73
N LYS A 133 2.70 0.57 11.83
CA LYS A 133 2.82 1.12 13.19
C LYS A 133 3.96 2.12 13.32
N ALA A 134 5.10 1.84 12.69
CA ALA A 134 6.24 2.75 12.71
C ALA A 134 5.96 4.09 12.00
N LEU A 135 5.13 4.06 10.95
CA LEU A 135 4.75 5.25 10.18
C LEU A 135 3.56 6.00 10.80
N PHE A 136 2.58 5.26 11.29
CA PHE A 136 1.32 5.77 11.81
C PHE A 136 0.98 5.09 13.14
N PRO A 137 1.57 5.55 14.26
CA PRO A 137 1.28 4.98 15.57
C PRO A 137 -0.22 5.05 15.89
N PRO A 138 -0.84 3.95 16.35
CA PRO A 138 -2.26 3.96 16.74
C PRO A 138 -2.47 4.89 17.93
N LYS A 139 -3.68 5.45 18.04
CA LYS A 139 -4.07 6.14 19.28
C LYS A 139 -4.42 5.09 20.34
N PRO A 140 -4.35 5.45 21.63
CA PRO A 140 -4.86 4.55 22.68
C PRO A 140 -6.33 4.23 22.40
N TYR A 141 -6.62 2.96 22.13
CA TYR A 141 -7.99 2.49 21.98
C TYR A 141 -8.66 2.49 23.35
N ALA A 142 -9.59 3.43 23.57
CA ALA A 142 -10.43 3.39 24.75
C ALA A 142 -11.48 2.29 24.55
N ALA A 143 -11.15 1.05 24.95
CA ALA A 143 -12.03 -0.12 24.88
C ALA A 143 -13.39 0.03 25.60
N GLN A 144 -13.70 1.21 26.16
CA GLN A 144 -14.79 1.43 27.12
C GLN A 144 -15.98 2.27 26.60
N THR A 145 -15.92 2.90 25.43
CA THR A 145 -17.05 3.73 24.94
C THR A 145 -18.07 3.01 24.05
N VAL A 146 -17.77 1.80 23.57
CA VAL A 146 -18.69 1.06 22.69
C VAL A 146 -19.66 0.17 23.48
N ALA A 147 -19.20 -0.46 24.57
CA ALA A 147 -20.04 -1.30 25.43
C ALA A 147 -21.10 -0.50 26.21
N ALA A 148 -20.83 0.78 26.54
CA ALA A 148 -21.77 1.63 27.27
C ALA A 148 -22.96 2.13 26.42
N ALA A 149 -22.84 2.14 25.08
CA ALA A 149 -23.92 2.51 24.17
C ALA A 149 -24.82 1.33 23.78
N ALA A 150 -24.42 0.10 24.10
CA ALA A 150 -25.13 -1.14 23.78
C ALA A 150 -26.01 -1.67 24.93
N ALA A 151 -26.13 -0.95 26.06
CA ALA A 151 -27.14 -1.27 27.05
C ALA A 151 -28.53 -0.94 26.45
N PRO A 152 -29.36 -1.94 26.13
CA PRO A 152 -30.71 -1.64 25.71
C PRO A 152 -31.43 -0.96 26.87
N TYR A 153 -32.28 0.01 26.58
CA TYR A 153 -33.31 0.49 27.50
C TYR A 153 -34.17 -0.70 27.94
N GLY A 154 -33.69 -1.41 28.96
CA GLY A 154 -34.32 -2.50 29.66
C GLY A 154 -35.14 -1.92 30.80
N LYS A 155 -36.44 -1.82 30.53
CA LYS A 155 -37.56 -1.77 31.47
C LYS A 155 -37.21 -2.16 32.92
N SER A 156 -37.44 -1.24 33.85
CA SER A 156 -38.22 -1.45 35.06
C SER A 156 -38.69 -0.10 35.59
#